data_AF-A0A2G9T6J6-F1
#
_entry.id   AF-A0A2G9T6J6-F1
#
_cell.length_a   1.000
_cell.length_b   1.000
_cell.length_c   1.000
_cell.angle_alpha   90.00
_cell.angle_beta   90.00
_cell.angle_gamma   90.00
#
_symmetry.space_group_name_H-M   'P 1'
#
loop_
_entity.id
_entity.type
_entity.pdbx_description
1 polymer ?
#
loop_
_entity_poly.entity_id
_entity_poly.type
_entity_poly.pdbx_seq_one_letter_code
_entity_poly.pdbx_strand_id
1 'polypeptide(L)'
;MILVTDYHPLGSLYDYLQQEQALTTQEALQLAYSSICGIEHLHASVIGTGSRRKPQIAHRDIKSKNIIVKRPGMCCMADFGLAVRL
;
A
#
# COMPACT_ATOMS: atom_id res chain seq x y z
N MET A 1 20.45 -11.33 -1.18
CA MET A 1 19.34 -11.24 -2.16
C MET A 1 19.03 -9.76 -2.33
N ILE A 2 18.91 -9.28 -3.57
CA ILE A 2 18.52 -7.89 -3.86
C ILE A 2 17.13 -7.95 -4.49
N LEU A 3 16.21 -7.13 -4.00
CA LEU A 3 14.88 -6.94 -4.58
C LEU A 3 14.78 -5.48 -5.04
N VAL A 4 14.45 -5.28 -6.31
CA VAL A 4 14.31 -3.95 -6.92
C VAL A 4 12.84 -3.71 -7.20
N THR A 5 12.32 -2.54 -6.79
CA THR A 5 10.92 -2.14 -6.98
C THR A 5 10.86 -0.71 -7.53
N ASP A 6 9.67 -0.27 -7.92
CA ASP A 6 9.43 1.11 -8.32
C ASP A 6 9.85 2.11 -7.23
N TYR A 7 10.44 3.22 -7.65
CA TYR A 7 10.73 4.36 -6.80
C TYR A 7 9.60 5.39 -6.87
N HIS A 8 9.16 5.89 -5.71
CA HIS A 8 8.15 6.94 -5.61
C HIS A 8 8.70 8.12 -4.81
N PRO A 9 8.80 9.33 -5.43
CA PRO A 9 9.52 10.46 -4.84
C PRO A 9 8.82 11.10 -3.63
N LEU A 10 7.52 10.87 -3.46
CA LEU A 10 6.77 11.36 -2.30
C LEU A 10 7.00 10.51 -1.04
N GLY A 11 7.71 9.39 -1.18
CA GLY A 11 8.08 8.53 -0.06
C GLY A 11 6.91 7.78 0.55
N SER A 12 7.08 7.39 1.81
CA SER A 12 6.04 6.72 2.57
C SER A 12 4.94 7.69 3.01
N LEU A 13 3.78 7.16 3.40
CA LEU A 13 2.70 7.96 3.99
C LEU A 13 3.17 8.63 5.29
N TYR A 14 4.11 8.02 6.02
CA TYR A 14 4.76 8.68 7.14
C TYR A 14 5.48 9.97 6.69
N ASP A 15 6.31 9.89 5.66
CA ASP A 15 7.05 11.05 5.14
C ASP A 15 6.09 12.12 4.58
N TYR A 16 5.07 11.67 3.86
CA TYR A 16 4.05 12.55 3.27
C TYR A 16 3.26 13.34 4.33
N LEU A 17 2.96 12.72 5.48
CA LEU A 17 2.22 13.36 6.58
C LEU A 17 3.07 14.31 7.44
N GLN A 18 4.39 14.26 7.32
CA GLN A 18 5.30 15.15 8.05
C GLN A 18 5.58 16.47 7.31
N GLN A 19 4.99 16.67 6.13
CA GLN A 19 5.11 17.93 5.39
C GLN A 19 4.44 19.09 6.16
N GLU A 20 4.95 20.31 5.99
CA GLU A 20 4.42 21.50 6.68
C GLU A 20 2.94 21.76 6.36
N GLN A 21 2.51 21.39 5.15
CA GLN A 21 1.15 21.61 4.70
C GLN A 21 0.22 20.49 5.20
N ALA A 22 -0.80 20.88 5.96
CA ALA A 22 -1.84 19.96 6.39
C ALA A 22 -2.67 19.46 5.21
N LEU A 23 -3.10 18.19 5.28
CA LEU A 23 -3.98 17.60 4.28
C LEU A 23 -5.36 18.25 4.29
N THR A 24 -5.93 18.43 3.10
CA THR A 24 -7.37 18.65 2.99
C THR A 24 -8.12 17.38 3.38
N THR A 25 -9.37 17.51 3.86
CA THR A 25 -10.23 16.35 4.14
C THR A 25 -10.38 15.44 2.91
N GLN A 26 -10.45 16.03 1.71
CA GLN A 26 -10.56 15.29 0.47
C GLN A 26 -9.31 14.44 0.20
N GLU A 27 -8.10 15.00 0.33
CA GLU A 27 -6.86 14.23 0.16
C GLU A 27 -6.72 13.13 1.21
N ALA A 28 -7.06 13.43 2.48
CA ALA A 28 -7.03 12.44 3.54
C ALA A 28 -7.93 11.24 3.22
N LEU A 29 -9.14 11.49 2.73
CA LEU A 29 -10.07 10.43 2.29
C LEU A 29 -9.54 9.65 1.09
N GLN A 30 -8.91 10.30 0.11
CA GLN A 30 -8.33 9.63 -1.06
C GLN A 30 -7.15 8.72 -0.69
N LEU A 31 -6.25 9.20 0.18
CA LEU A 31 -5.12 8.41 0.69
C LEU A 31 -5.61 7.22 1.51
N ALA A 32 -6.61 7.41 2.39
CA ALA A 32 -7.21 6.34 3.16
C ALA A 32 -7.88 5.30 2.25
N TYR A 33 -8.71 5.75 1.31
CA TYR A 33 -9.43 4.88 0.38
C TYR A 33 -8.47 4.01 -0.45
N SER A 34 -7.46 4.62 -1.08
CA SER A 34 -6.49 3.88 -1.90
C SER A 34 -5.65 2.89 -1.08
N SER A 35 -5.30 3.24 0.16
CA SER A 35 -4.60 2.33 1.09
C SER A 35 -5.48 1.12 1.45
N ILE A 36 -6.75 1.34 1.75
CA ILE A 36 -7.72 0.28 2.09
C ILE A 36 -7.94 -0.65 0.89
N CYS A 37 -8.08 -0.12 -0.33
CA CYS A 37 -8.18 -0.95 -1.53
C CYS A 37 -6.94 -1.87 -1.70
N GLY A 38 -5.75 -1.37 -1.38
CA GLY A 38 -4.53 -2.18 -1.38
C GLY A 38 -4.59 -3.32 -0.36
N ILE A 39 -5.03 -3.04 0.87
CA ILE A 39 -5.18 -4.04 1.94
C ILE A 39 -6.25 -5.07 1.59
N GLU A 40 -7.41 -4.61 1.12
CA GLU A 40 -8.51 -5.48 0.65
C GLU A 40 -8.02 -6.42 -0.44
N HIS A 41 -7.29 -5.90 -1.43
CA HIS A 41 -6.71 -6.71 -2.49
C HIS A 41 -5.76 -7.79 -1.94
N LEU A 42 -4.93 -7.47 -0.95
CA LEU A 42 -4.07 -8.45 -0.29
C LEU A 42 -4.88 -9.54 0.42
N HIS A 43 -5.93 -9.15 1.14
CA HIS A 43 -6.75 -10.07 1.93
C HIS A 43 -7.72 -10.90 1.08
N ALA A 44 -8.05 -10.46 -0.13
CA ALA A 44 -8.95 -11.18 -1.03
C ALA A 44 -8.26 -12.38 -1.71
N SER A 45 -9.01 -13.48 -1.84
CA SER A 45 -8.68 -14.54 -2.79
C SER A 45 -9.22 -14.13 -4.16
N VAL A 46 -8.33 -13.91 -5.12
CA VAL A 46 -8.69 -13.37 -6.44
C VAL A 46 -8.41 -14.42 -7.51
N ILE A 47 -9.38 -14.62 -8.42
CA ILE A 47 -9.14 -15.38 -9.65
C ILE A 47 -8.31 -14.47 -10.56
N GLY A 48 -7.04 -14.83 -10.77
CA GLY A 48 -6.14 -14.07 -11.63
C GLY A 48 -6.41 -14.35 -13.11
N THR A 49 -5.46 -13.95 -13.95
CA THR A 49 -5.48 -14.32 -15.37
C THR A 49 -5.12 -15.81 -15.52
N GLY A 50 -5.99 -16.58 -16.17
CA GLY A 50 -5.84 -18.03 -16.36
C GLY A 50 -6.23 -18.85 -15.12
N SER A 51 -5.49 -19.92 -14.85
CA SER A 51 -5.84 -20.91 -13.81
C SER A 51 -5.28 -20.60 -12.42
N ARG A 52 -4.46 -19.55 -12.26
CA ARG A 52 -3.84 -19.21 -10.98
C ARG A 52 -4.76 -18.34 -10.12
N ARG A 53 -4.99 -18.77 -8.88
CA ARG A 53 -5.65 -17.95 -7.85
C ARG A 53 -4.60 -17.26 -7.00
N LYS A 54 -4.75 -15.94 -6.82
CA LYS A 54 -4.05 -15.21 -5.78
C LYS A 54 -4.61 -15.68 -4.44
N PRO A 55 -3.80 -16.23 -3.53
CA PRO A 55 -4.25 -16.57 -2.18
C PRO A 55 -4.57 -15.30 -1.39
N GLN A 56 -5.22 -15.47 -0.25
CA GLN A 56 -5.28 -14.41 0.74
C GLN A 56 -3.87 -14.21 1.33
N ILE A 57 -3.48 -12.97 1.59
CA ILE A 57 -2.16 -12.61 2.11
C ILE A 57 -2.37 -11.68 3.29
N ALA A 58 -1.91 -12.07 4.48
CA ALA A 58 -1.85 -11.16 5.61
C ALA A 58 -0.48 -10.45 5.62
N HIS A 59 -0.48 -9.11 5.59
CA HIS A 59 0.74 -8.30 5.54
C HIS A 59 1.56 -8.35 6.84
N ARG A 60 0.88 -8.37 7.99
CA ARG A 60 1.44 -8.44 9.36
C ARG A 60 2.29 -7.26 9.83
N ASP A 61 2.69 -6.35 8.96
CA ASP A 61 3.42 -5.13 9.33
C ASP A 61 2.82 -3.86 8.69
N ILE A 62 1.51 -3.66 8.89
CA ILE A 62 0.80 -2.48 8.36
C ILE A 62 1.11 -1.28 9.24
N LYS A 63 1.79 -0.28 8.67
CA LYS A 63 2.12 1.00 9.29
C LYS A 63 2.35 2.06 8.20
N SER A 64 2.30 3.34 8.55
CA SER A 64 2.45 4.43 7.58
C SER A 64 3.77 4.44 6.81
N LYS A 65 4.86 3.88 7.38
CA LYS A 65 6.14 3.68 6.68
C LYS A 65 6.10 2.62 5.57
N ASN A 66 5.17 1.67 5.65
CA ASN A 66 5.00 0.57 4.69
C ASN A 66 3.85 0.83 3.70
N ILE A 67 3.34 2.07 3.67
CA ILE A 67 2.38 2.55 2.68
C ILE A 67 3.11 3.65 1.91
N ILE A 68 3.21 3.53 0.59
CA ILE A 68 3.96 4.47 -0.26
C ILE A 68 2.99 5.36 -1.01
N VAL A 69 3.23 6.67 -0.99
CA VAL A 69 2.42 7.64 -1.76
C VAL A 69 2.99 7.72 -3.17
N LYS A 70 2.24 7.21 -4.15
CA LYS A 70 2.67 7.21 -5.55
C LYS A 70 2.58 8.60 -6.16
N ARG A 71 1.48 9.27 -5.83
CA ARG A 71 1.06 10.62 -6.28
C ARG A 71 -0.08 11.09 -5.36
N PRO A 72 -0.43 12.38 -5.35
CA PRO A 72 -1.50 12.89 -4.46
C PRO A 72 -2.77 12.04 -4.56
N GLY A 73 -3.28 11.62 -3.40
CA GLY A 73 -4.48 10.78 -3.27
C GLY A 73 -4.33 9.30 -3.67
N MET A 74 -3.13 8.79 -3.95
CA MET A 74 -2.93 7.40 -4.39
C MET A 74 -1.75 6.72 -3.68
N CYS A 75 -2.07 5.64 -2.95
CA CYS A 75 -1.11 4.83 -2.21
C CYS A 75 -0.88 3.44 -2.84
N CYS A 76 0.23 2.79 -2.47
CA CYS A 76 0.44 1.36 -2.62
C CYS A 76 1.06 0.74 -1.34
N MET A 77 0.92 -0.57 -1.19
CA MET A 77 1.49 -1.32 -0.08
C MET A 77 2.93 -1.74 -0.38
N ALA A 78 3.82 -1.67 0.61
CA ALA A 78 5.22 -2.05 0.50
C ALA A 78 5.68 -2.87 1.71
N ASP A 79 6.86 -3.48 1.59
CA ASP A 79 7.49 -4.33 2.61
C ASP A 79 6.68 -5.56 3.04
N PHE A 80 6.74 -6.58 2.18
CA PHE A 80 6.11 -7.88 2.41
C PHE A 80 7.02 -8.87 3.17
N GLY A 81 8.08 -8.40 3.84
CA GLY A 81 9.06 -9.27 4.49
C GLY A 81 8.49 -10.16 5.60
N LEU A 82 7.37 -9.74 6.21
CA LEU A 82 6.66 -10.48 7.25
C LEU A 82 5.33 -11.08 6.78
N ALA A 83 4.99 -10.92 5.50
CA ALA A 83 3.70 -11.35 4.97
C ALA A 83 3.56 -12.87 4.95
N VAL A 84 2.34 -13.37 5.16
CA VAL A 84 2.03 -14.80 5.10
C VAL A 84 0.85 -15.07 4.16
N ARG A 85 0.94 -16.17 3.41
CA ARG A 85 -0.18 -16.69 2.63
C ARG A 85 -1.12 -17.45 3.57
N LEU A 86 -2.41 -17.18 3.47
CA LEU A 86 -3.47 -17.90 4.19
C LEU A 86 -4.11 -18.95 3.29
#